data_AF-A0A968D6W6-F1
#
_entry.id   AF-A0A968D6W6-F1
#
_cell.length_a   1.000
_cell.length_b   1.000
_cell.length_c   1.000
_cell.angle_alpha   90.00
_cell.angle_beta   90.00
_cell.angle_gamma   90.00
#
_symmetry.space_group_name_H-M   'P 1'
#
loop_
_entity.id
_entity.type
_entity.pdbx_description
1 polymer ?
#
loop_
_entity_poly.entity_id
_entity_poly.type
_entity_poly.pdbx_seq_one_letter_code
_entity_poly.pdbx_strand_id
1 'polypeptide(L)'
;TAVVFDLAIGSDLGFNGDCFMLPVGYVPVLLVDDDRTRAFESFFVDALNAVGKGFLRWEAGVLGAPSAEEMAQYRAVIWFTGNDRRNTLTPSDQEELAAYLGAGGNLFITGE
;
A
#
# COMPACT_ATOMS: atom_id res chain seq x y z
N THR A 1 -16.22 -2.94 23.65
CA THR A 1 -14.96 -3.17 24.40
C THR A 1 -13.96 -2.19 23.84
N ALA A 2 -13.44 -1.26 24.65
CA ALA A 2 -12.44 -0.31 24.16
C ALA A 2 -11.08 -1.01 24.10
N VAL A 3 -10.37 -0.86 22.98
CA VAL A 3 -8.95 -1.21 22.91
C VAL A 3 -8.20 0.04 23.34
N VAL A 4 -7.54 -0.02 24.49
CA VAL A 4 -6.61 1.02 24.94
C VAL A 4 -5.21 0.54 24.57
N PHE A 5 -4.46 1.35 23.81
CA PHE A 5 -3.06 1.12 23.56
C PHE A 5 -2.28 2.40 23.85
N ASP A 6 -1.14 2.25 24.52
CA ASP A 6 -0.17 3.32 24.74
C ASP A 6 0.96 3.14 23.71
N LEU A 7 1.13 4.14 22.84
CA LEU A 7 2.21 4.16 21.85
C LEU A 7 3.30 5.12 22.34
N ALA A 8 4.48 4.58 22.65
CA ALA A 8 5.67 5.36 22.99
C ALA A 8 6.73 5.17 21.91
N ILE A 9 7.14 6.26 21.25
CA ILE A 9 8.18 6.27 20.23
C ILE A 9 9.34 7.11 20.75
N GLY A 10 10.54 6.52 20.87
CA GLY A 10 11.74 7.16 21.41
C GLY A 10 12.99 6.82 20.58
N SER A 11 13.93 7.77 20.49
CA SER A 11 15.23 7.58 19.83
C SER A 11 16.29 8.41 20.54
N ASP A 12 17.47 7.82 20.76
CA ASP A 12 18.65 8.49 21.33
C ASP A 12 19.47 9.23 20.25
N LEU A 13 19.15 9.04 18.97
CA LEU A 13 19.93 9.53 17.81
C LEU A 13 19.08 10.36 16.82
N GLY A 14 17.81 10.61 17.14
CA GLY A 14 16.82 11.23 16.24
C GLY A 14 16.09 10.21 15.35
N PHE A 15 15.06 10.66 14.65
CA PHE A 15 14.32 9.86 13.67
C PHE A 15 14.62 10.42 12.28
N ASN A 16 15.16 9.58 11.39
CA ASN A 16 15.03 9.82 9.95
C ASN A 16 13.68 9.24 9.55
N GLY A 17 12.84 10.03 8.88
CA GLY A 17 11.40 9.79 8.73
C GLY A 17 11.04 8.31 8.52
N ASP A 18 10.23 7.79 9.43
CA ASP A 18 9.71 6.43 9.39
C ASP A 18 8.19 6.49 9.37
N CYS A 19 7.54 5.55 8.70
CA CYS A 19 6.09 5.52 8.54
C CYS A 19 5.51 4.42 9.43
N PHE A 20 4.70 4.81 10.42
CA PHE A 20 3.99 3.86 11.27
C PHE A 20 2.51 3.82 10.90
N MET A 21 2.03 2.65 10.45
CA MET A 21 0.64 2.43 10.07
C MET A 21 0.01 1.38 11.00
N LEU A 22 -1.07 1.76 11.71
CA LEU A 22 -1.84 0.84 12.55
C LEU A 22 -3.30 0.77 12.06
N PRO A 23 -3.62 -0.11 11.10
CA PRO A 23 -4.99 -0.33 10.68
C PRO A 23 -5.83 -0.90 11.83
N VAL A 24 -6.97 -0.25 12.12
CA VAL A 24 -7.92 -0.70 13.15
C VAL A 24 -9.14 -1.32 12.48
N GLY A 25 -9.41 -2.60 12.79
CA GLY A 25 -10.52 -3.36 12.20
C GLY A 25 -10.09 -4.18 10.98
N TYR A 26 -11.07 -4.61 10.18
CA TYR A 26 -10.81 -5.45 9.00
C TYR A 26 -10.51 -4.61 7.77
N VAL A 27 -9.29 -4.72 7.23
CA VAL A 27 -8.83 -4.00 6.04
C VAL A 27 -8.56 -4.99 4.90
N PRO A 28 -9.52 -5.24 3.99
CA PRO A 28 -9.38 -6.25 2.95
C PRO A 28 -8.41 -5.89 1.82
N VAL A 29 -8.14 -4.60 1.57
CA VAL A 29 -7.45 -4.14 0.36
C VAL A 29 -6.21 -3.33 0.71
N LEU A 30 -5.10 -3.61 0.02
CA LEU A 30 -3.96 -2.70 -0.06
C LEU A 30 -4.09 -1.87 -1.33
N LEU A 31 -4.10 -0.55 -1.21
CA LEU A 31 -4.14 0.40 -2.32
C LEU A 31 -2.75 1.04 -2.47
N VAL A 32 -1.97 0.54 -3.42
CA VAL A 32 -0.61 0.98 -3.71
C VAL A 32 -0.65 2.12 -4.72
N ASP A 33 -0.19 3.28 -4.26
CA ASP A 33 0.05 4.48 -5.05
C ASP A 33 1.50 4.52 -5.51
N ASP A 34 1.71 4.30 -6.80
CA ASP A 34 3.02 4.27 -7.44
C ASP A 34 3.10 5.29 -8.60
N ASP A 35 2.43 6.43 -8.45
CA ASP A 35 2.39 7.48 -9.49
C ASP A 35 3.17 8.77 -9.15
N ARG A 36 3.62 8.89 -7.90
CA ARG A 36 4.48 9.94 -7.29
C ARG A 36 3.99 11.39 -7.39
N THR A 37 3.03 11.72 -8.26
CA THR A 37 2.89 13.11 -8.73
C THR A 37 1.47 13.54 -9.09
N ARG A 38 0.46 12.65 -9.13
CA ARG A 38 -0.91 13.06 -9.49
C ARG A 38 -1.93 12.44 -8.56
N ALA A 39 -3.00 13.19 -8.30
CA ALA A 39 -4.05 12.76 -7.40
C ALA A 39 -4.99 11.72 -8.08
N PHE A 40 -4.50 10.55 -8.50
CA PHE A 40 -5.37 9.48 -9.04
C PHE A 40 -5.97 8.62 -7.94
N GLU A 41 -5.45 8.71 -6.72
CA GLU A 41 -5.97 7.97 -5.56
C GLU A 41 -7.45 8.25 -5.30
N SER A 42 -7.96 9.44 -5.67
CA SER A 42 -9.34 9.82 -5.39
C SER A 42 -10.33 8.87 -6.08
N PHE A 43 -10.03 8.39 -7.29
CA PHE A 43 -10.91 7.46 -8.01
C PHE A 43 -11.04 6.13 -7.27
N PHE A 44 -9.93 5.59 -6.78
CA PHE A 44 -9.92 4.32 -6.06
C PHE A 44 -10.50 4.46 -4.65
N VAL A 45 -10.17 5.55 -3.95
CA VAL A 45 -10.73 5.87 -2.64
C VAL A 45 -12.25 6.00 -2.72
N ASP A 46 -12.77 6.75 -3.69
CA ASP A 46 -14.21 6.93 -3.88
C ASP A 46 -14.90 5.62 -4.24
N ALA A 47 -14.31 4.81 -5.14
CA ALA A 47 -14.86 3.52 -5.52
C ALA A 47 -14.91 2.54 -4.33
N LEU A 48 -13.82 2.42 -3.58
CA LEU A 48 -13.73 1.54 -2.41
C LEU A 48 -14.70 1.97 -1.30
N ASN A 49 -14.83 3.28 -1.08
CA ASN A 49 -15.83 3.83 -0.16
C ASN A 49 -17.26 3.52 -0.63
N ALA A 50 -17.56 3.69 -1.92
CA ALA A 50 -18.88 3.42 -2.49
C ALA A 50 -19.30 1.94 -2.35
N VAL A 51 -18.34 1.01 -2.44
CA VAL A 51 -18.59 -0.44 -2.23
C VAL A 51 -18.39 -0.89 -0.77
N GLY A 52 -18.14 0.05 0.15
CA GLY A 52 -17.99 -0.22 1.58
C GLY A 52 -16.80 -1.12 1.92
N LYS A 53 -15.68 -1.00 1.21
CA LYS A 53 -14.47 -1.79 1.45
C LYS A 53 -13.42 -0.93 2.14
N GLY A 54 -12.96 -1.40 3.31
CA GLY A 54 -11.79 -0.82 3.97
C GLY A 54 -10.52 -1.06 3.15
N PHE A 55 -9.60 -0.10 3.18
CA PHE A 55 -8.33 -0.21 2.50
C PHE A 55 -7.22 0.49 3.29
N LEU A 56 -5.99 0.06 3.07
CA LEU A 56 -4.80 0.76 3.53
C LEU A 56 -4.11 1.37 2.31
N ARG A 57 -3.81 2.67 2.34
CA ARG A 57 -3.02 3.32 1.30
C ARG A 57 -1.54 3.09 1.55
N TRP A 58 -0.82 2.71 0.50
CA TRP A 58 0.63 2.51 0.50
C TRP A 58 1.25 3.45 -0.53
N GLU A 59 2.05 4.41 -0.08
CA GLU A 59 2.73 5.37 -0.95
C GLU A 59 4.11 4.83 -1.37
N ALA A 60 4.19 4.19 -2.53
CA ALA A 60 5.41 3.51 -2.98
C ALA A 60 6.58 4.48 -3.21
N GLY A 61 6.28 5.74 -3.58
CA GLY A 61 7.29 6.80 -3.68
C GLY A 61 7.98 7.16 -2.37
N VAL A 62 7.36 6.85 -1.22
CA VAL A 62 7.88 7.15 0.13
C VAL A 62 8.37 5.88 0.83
N LEU A 63 7.63 4.78 0.72
CA LEU A 63 7.88 3.54 1.45
C LEU A 63 8.70 2.51 0.64
N GLY A 64 8.87 2.74 -0.66
CA GLY A 64 9.28 1.68 -1.59
C GLY A 64 8.11 0.74 -1.92
N ALA A 65 8.34 -0.27 -2.74
CA ALA A 65 7.34 -1.30 -3.00
C ALA A 65 7.00 -2.07 -1.70
N PRO A 66 5.72 -2.38 -1.45
CA PRO A 66 5.38 -3.33 -0.40
C PRO A 66 5.97 -4.69 -0.75
N SER A 67 6.49 -5.39 0.25
CA SER A 67 6.95 -6.76 0.10
C SER A 67 5.78 -7.72 -0.19
N ALA A 68 6.09 -8.90 -0.74
CA ALA A 68 5.12 -9.98 -0.93
C ALA A 68 4.44 -10.40 0.39
N GLU A 69 5.18 -10.36 1.50
CA GLU A 69 4.64 -10.66 2.83
C GLU A 69 3.64 -9.59 3.30
N GLU A 70 3.96 -8.31 3.10
CA GLU A 70 3.05 -7.21 3.42
C GLU A 70 1.78 -7.26 2.56
N MET A 71 1.92 -7.53 1.25
CA MET A 71 0.79 -7.71 0.34
C MET A 71 -0.09 -8.91 0.72
N ALA A 72 0.50 -10.00 1.22
CA ALA A 72 -0.21 -11.22 1.62
C ALA A 72 -1.14 -11.04 2.84
N GLN A 73 -0.98 -9.95 3.61
CA GLN A 73 -1.88 -9.63 4.73
C GLN A 73 -3.27 -9.17 4.26
N TYR A 74 -3.40 -8.81 2.98
CA TYR A 74 -4.63 -8.29 2.38
C TYR A 74 -5.27 -9.33 1.45
N ARG A 75 -6.59 -9.24 1.25
CA ARG A 75 -7.30 -10.13 0.31
C ARG A 75 -7.00 -9.80 -1.15
N ALA A 76 -6.71 -8.53 -1.44
CA ALA A 76 -6.34 -8.07 -2.77
C ALA A 76 -5.46 -6.83 -2.69
N VAL A 77 -4.59 -6.68 -3.69
CA VAL A 77 -3.76 -5.50 -3.92
C VAL A 77 -4.28 -4.79 -5.16
N ILE A 78 -4.54 -3.49 -5.03
CA ILE A 78 -4.79 -2.58 -6.14
C ILE A 78 -3.52 -1.74 -6.30
N TRP A 79 -2.84 -1.87 -7.43
CA TRP A 79 -1.62 -1.13 -7.74
C TRP A 79 -1.87 -0.20 -8.92
N PHE A 80 -1.72 1.10 -8.72
CA PHE A 80 -1.84 2.06 -9.82
C PHE A 80 -0.55 2.85 -10.00
N THR A 81 -0.12 2.93 -11.26
CA THR A 81 1.13 3.61 -11.66
C THR A 81 0.86 5.03 -12.18
N GLY A 82 -0.42 5.38 -12.34
CA GLY A 82 -0.87 6.57 -13.06
C GLY A 82 -0.15 6.72 -14.40
N ASN A 83 0.39 7.92 -14.65
CA ASN A 83 1.14 8.25 -15.85
C ASN A 83 2.66 7.96 -15.73
N ASP A 84 3.17 7.47 -14.59
CA ASP A 84 4.60 7.16 -14.48
C ASP A 84 4.94 5.98 -15.39
N ARG A 85 6.10 6.06 -16.02
CA ARG A 85 6.63 5.06 -16.97
C ARG A 85 8.10 4.74 -16.71
N ARG A 86 8.72 5.42 -15.76
CA ARG A 86 10.16 5.38 -15.52
C ARG A 86 10.50 4.86 -14.14
N ASN A 87 9.71 5.20 -13.13
CA ASN A 87 10.00 4.83 -11.75
C ASN A 87 8.81 4.19 -11.06
N THR A 88 8.12 3.35 -11.81
CA THR A 88 7.03 2.47 -11.41
C THR A 88 7.33 1.09 -11.98
N LEU A 89 6.83 0.03 -11.32
CA LEU A 89 7.11 -1.35 -11.71
C LEU A 89 8.59 -1.58 -11.96
N THR A 90 9.42 -1.06 -11.06
CA THR A 90 10.86 -1.26 -11.06
C THR A 90 11.18 -2.76 -10.95
N PRO A 91 12.43 -3.18 -11.23
CA PRO A 91 12.80 -4.59 -11.04
C PRO A 91 12.51 -5.11 -9.62
N SER A 92 12.65 -4.26 -8.60
CA SER A 92 12.32 -4.61 -7.21
C SER A 92 10.81 -4.82 -7.03
N ASP A 93 9.99 -3.93 -7.57
CA ASP A 93 8.53 -4.04 -7.50
C ASP A 93 8.07 -5.33 -8.23
N GLN A 94 8.65 -5.63 -9.39
CA GLN A 94 8.34 -6.83 -10.15
C GLN A 94 8.73 -8.11 -9.41
N GLU A 95 9.83 -8.10 -8.66
CA GLU A 95 10.25 -9.24 -7.83
C GLU A 95 9.22 -9.54 -6.73
N GLU A 96 8.79 -8.51 -5.99
CA GLU A 96 7.79 -8.66 -4.93
C GLU A 96 6.40 -9.02 -5.49
N LEU A 97 5.99 -8.41 -6.60
CA LEU A 97 4.73 -8.75 -7.29
C LEU A 97 4.74 -10.18 -7.83
N ALA A 98 5.87 -10.64 -8.38
CA ALA A 98 6.00 -12.01 -8.86
C ALA A 98 5.92 -13.02 -7.71
N ALA A 99 6.59 -12.74 -6.58
CA ALA A 99 6.50 -13.58 -5.38
C ALA A 99 5.07 -13.61 -4.81
N TYR A 100 4.40 -12.45 -4.73
CA TYR A 100 3.01 -12.33 -4.27
C TYR A 100 2.05 -13.14 -5.15
N LEU A 101 2.14 -12.99 -6.48
CA LEU A 101 1.32 -13.74 -7.43
C LEU A 101 1.64 -15.24 -7.40
N GLY A 102 2.91 -15.61 -7.28
CA GLY A 102 3.36 -17.00 -7.15
C GLY A 102 2.81 -17.71 -5.92
N ALA A 103 2.53 -16.96 -4.85
CA ALA A 103 1.88 -17.44 -3.63
C ALA A 103 0.34 -17.46 -3.71
N GLY A 104 -0.26 -17.08 -4.85
CA GLY A 104 -1.71 -17.05 -5.07
C GLY A 104 -2.38 -15.71 -4.72
N GLY A 105 -1.60 -14.63 -4.63
CA GLY A 105 -2.10 -13.29 -4.39
C GLY A 105 -3.04 -12.78 -5.49
N ASN A 106 -3.94 -11.86 -5.13
CA ASN A 106 -4.89 -11.24 -6.05
C ASN A 106 -4.45 -9.81 -6.37
N LEU A 107 -3.98 -9.59 -7.59
CA LEU A 107 -3.52 -8.28 -8.05
C LEU A 107 -4.50 -7.69 -9.09
N PHE A 108 -4.88 -6.43 -8.88
CA PHE A 108 -5.44 -5.58 -9.91
C PHE A 108 -4.45 -4.44 -10.17
N ILE A 109 -4.01 -4.29 -11.41
CA ILE A 109 -2.97 -3.30 -11.77
C ILE A 109 -3.43 -2.42 -12.94
N THR A 110 -3.15 -1.12 -12.86
CA THR A 110 -3.53 -0.12 -13.88
C THR A 110 -2.47 0.94 -14.10
N GLY A 111 -2.38 1.43 -15.33
CA GLY A 111 -1.71 2.67 -15.71
C GLY A 111 -2.58 3.50 -16.65
N GLU A 112 -2.14 4.72 -16.95
CA GLU A 112 -2.83 5.71 -17.81
C GLU A 112 -1.95 6.11 -19.03
#